data_AF-A0A7V1V1C5-F1
#
_entry.id   AF-A0A7V1V1C5-F1
#
_cell.length_a   1.000
_cell.length_b   1.000
_cell.length_c   1.000
_cell.angle_alpha   90.00
_cell.angle_beta   90.00
_cell.angle_gamma   90.00
#
_symmetry.space_group_name_H-M   'P 1'
#
loop_
_entity.id
_entity.type
_entity.pdbx_description
1 polymer ?
#
loop_
_entity_poly.entity_id
_entity_poly.type
_entity_poly.pdbx_seq_one_letter_code
_entity_poly.pdbx_strand_id
1 'polypeptide(L)'
;MLLINTVGTSLLAGWKDLDSSLDESHRARMVAAVRGLAETDRKLGAELTSIHSLCWQGVIKPGDRLLFLVSDTREGAFVGKVLGEIVKTQGFAAESRTVHKLQGDDPKAFAQGLKNLVREIAMCCRTLPDGEPWTINATGGYKAQISFAGLIGQVFQVPVYYQFETFPAAIALPPLPVSFDLTQWFAYRHILEVLDEGEGGKLLR
;
A
#
# COMPACT_ATOMS: atom_id res chain seq x y z
N MET A 1 8.96 -11.78 -7.89
CA MET A 1 9.01 -10.98 -6.64
C MET A 1 7.86 -10.00 -6.69
N LEU A 2 7.16 -9.84 -5.57
CA LEU A 2 6.05 -8.88 -5.43
C LEU A 2 6.40 -7.78 -4.41
N LEU A 3 6.26 -6.53 -4.80
CA LEU A 3 6.24 -5.38 -3.90
C LEU A 3 4.79 -4.93 -3.66
N ILE A 4 4.31 -5.06 -2.41
CA ILE A 4 3.05 -4.45 -1.99
C ILE A 4 3.33 -3.03 -1.51
N ASN A 5 2.73 -2.03 -2.16
CA ASN A 5 2.97 -0.63 -1.89
C ASN A 5 1.70 0.04 -1.37
N THR A 6 1.71 0.56 -0.15
CA THR A 6 0.62 1.43 0.33
C THR A 6 0.70 2.79 -0.36
N VAL A 7 -0.44 3.33 -0.74
CA VAL A 7 -0.51 4.55 -1.56
C VAL A 7 -1.29 5.64 -0.85
N GLY A 8 -0.71 6.84 -0.82
CA GLY A 8 -1.38 8.07 -0.44
C GLY A 8 -1.75 8.92 -1.65
N THR A 9 -2.24 10.13 -1.37
CA THR A 9 -2.64 11.10 -2.40
C THR A 9 -1.72 12.31 -2.47
N SER A 10 -0.58 12.27 -1.78
CA SER A 10 0.41 13.35 -1.74
C SER A 10 0.96 13.73 -3.11
N LEU A 11 1.00 12.78 -4.05
CA LEU A 11 1.38 13.05 -5.43
C LEU A 11 0.49 14.17 -6.03
N LEU A 12 -0.82 14.16 -5.78
CA LEU A 12 -1.73 15.20 -6.30
C LEU A 12 -1.39 16.59 -5.74
N ALA A 13 -0.89 16.68 -4.51
CA ALA A 13 -0.53 17.95 -3.91
C ALA A 13 0.60 18.67 -4.66
N GLY A 14 1.55 17.92 -5.24
CA GLY A 14 2.63 18.48 -6.06
C GLY A 14 2.20 18.98 -7.44
N TRP A 15 0.97 18.67 -7.87
CA TRP A 15 0.46 18.92 -9.21
C TRP A 15 -0.92 19.60 -9.25
N LYS A 16 -1.34 20.22 -8.14
CA LYS A 16 -2.65 20.90 -8.03
C LYS A 16 -2.88 21.97 -9.11
N ASP A 17 -1.82 22.62 -9.58
CA ASP A 17 -1.90 23.68 -10.59
C ASP A 17 -2.09 23.13 -12.02
N LEU A 18 -1.87 21.83 -12.23
CA LEU A 18 -1.99 21.20 -13.55
C LEU A 18 -3.46 20.98 -13.93
N ASP A 19 -4.21 20.33 -13.04
CA ASP A 19 -5.65 20.05 -13.14
C ASP A 19 -6.14 19.42 -11.82
N SER A 20 -7.45 19.45 -11.58
CA SER A 20 -8.13 18.76 -10.47
C SER A 20 -9.33 17.90 -10.93
N SER A 21 -9.55 17.75 -12.24
CA SER A 21 -10.67 16.98 -12.81
C SER A 21 -10.66 15.48 -12.49
N LEU A 22 -9.46 14.92 -12.27
CA LEU A 22 -9.19 13.49 -12.05
C LEU A 22 -9.72 12.58 -13.19
N ASP A 23 -9.72 13.09 -14.42
CA ASP A 23 -10.15 12.36 -15.60
C ASP A 23 -8.96 11.77 -16.40
N GLU A 24 -9.27 11.17 -17.55
CA GLU A 24 -8.28 10.59 -18.48
C GLU A 24 -7.26 11.63 -18.98
N SER A 25 -7.74 12.85 -19.28
CA SER A 25 -6.93 13.94 -19.81
C SER A 25 -5.96 14.47 -18.76
N HIS A 26 -6.43 14.63 -17.51
CA HIS A 26 -5.59 14.93 -16.37
C HIS A 26 -4.55 13.83 -16.16
N ARG A 27 -4.95 12.55 -16.21
CA ARG A 27 -4.01 11.44 -16.03
C ARG A 27 -2.88 11.49 -17.05
N ALA A 28 -3.20 11.62 -18.34
CA ALA A 28 -2.20 11.65 -19.40
C ALA A 28 -1.20 12.81 -19.22
N ARG A 29 -1.69 14.01 -18.88
CA ARG A 29 -0.82 15.17 -18.61
C ARG A 29 0.07 14.93 -17.39
N MET A 30 -0.50 14.37 -16.32
CA MET A 30 0.24 14.11 -15.09
C MET A 30 1.32 13.06 -15.29
N VAL A 31 1.01 11.95 -15.98
CA VAL A 31 1.99 10.92 -16.34
C VAL A 31 3.14 11.53 -17.16
N ALA A 32 2.82 12.32 -18.19
CA ALA A 32 3.84 12.98 -19.01
C ALA A 32 4.72 13.93 -18.18
N ALA A 33 4.11 14.73 -17.29
CA ALA A 33 4.82 15.70 -16.49
C ALA A 33 5.73 15.03 -15.44
N VAL A 34 5.24 14.00 -14.75
CA VAL A 34 6.01 13.24 -13.75
C VAL A 34 7.18 12.49 -14.40
N ARG A 35 6.98 11.91 -15.60
CA ARG A 35 8.05 11.23 -16.34
C ARG A 35 9.15 12.17 -16.83
N GLY A 36 8.87 13.46 -16.96
CA GLY A 36 9.85 14.48 -17.33
C GLY A 36 10.73 14.95 -16.17
N LEU A 37 10.45 14.52 -14.93
CA LEU A 37 11.20 14.93 -13.76
C LEU A 37 12.46 14.08 -13.57
N ALA A 38 13.48 14.68 -12.95
CA ALA A 38 14.62 13.93 -12.43
C ALA A 38 14.20 13.04 -11.25
N GLU A 39 14.87 11.90 -11.06
CA GLU A 39 14.59 10.94 -9.97
C GLU A 39 14.69 11.54 -8.56
N THR A 40 15.39 12.66 -8.41
CA THR A 40 15.57 13.40 -7.14
C THR A 40 14.50 14.46 -6.91
N ASP A 41 13.58 14.67 -7.84
CA ASP A 41 12.57 15.72 -7.74
C ASP A 41 11.48 15.35 -6.72
N ARG A 42 11.22 16.25 -5.76
CA ARG A 42 10.20 16.05 -4.73
C ARG A 42 8.78 15.91 -5.28
N LYS A 43 8.52 16.41 -6.49
CA LYS A 43 7.22 16.30 -7.18
C LYS A 43 6.92 14.88 -7.70
N LEU A 44 7.89 13.95 -7.64
CA LEU A 44 7.65 12.52 -7.89
C LEU A 44 6.76 11.88 -6.81
N GLY A 45 6.67 12.47 -5.62
CA GLY A 45 5.91 11.90 -4.51
C GLY A 45 6.63 10.75 -3.81
N ALA A 46 6.10 10.38 -2.65
CA ALA A 46 6.76 9.44 -1.74
C ALA A 46 6.82 8.01 -2.33
N GLU A 47 5.79 7.60 -3.08
CA GLU A 47 5.69 6.28 -3.69
C GLU A 47 6.76 6.06 -4.75
N LEU A 48 6.89 6.96 -5.74
CA LEU A 48 7.91 6.81 -6.79
C LEU A 48 9.32 6.97 -6.24
N THR A 49 9.54 7.92 -5.32
CA THR A 49 10.85 8.13 -4.70
C THR A 49 11.31 6.88 -3.96
N SER A 50 10.43 6.25 -3.19
CA SER A 50 10.76 5.01 -2.47
C SER A 50 10.93 3.81 -3.41
N ILE A 51 10.13 3.69 -4.47
CA ILE A 51 10.33 2.66 -5.51
C ILE A 51 11.69 2.81 -6.19
N HIS A 52 12.09 4.03 -6.57
CA HIS A 52 13.42 4.28 -7.15
C HIS A 52 14.54 3.92 -6.17
N SER A 53 14.38 4.28 -4.89
CA SER A 53 15.36 3.91 -3.86
C SER A 53 15.51 2.40 -3.71
N LEU A 54 14.41 1.65 -3.73
CA LEU A 54 14.42 0.18 -3.66
C LEU A 54 15.03 -0.45 -4.91
N CYS A 55 14.80 0.15 -6.09
CA CYS A 55 15.43 -0.29 -7.34
C CYS A 55 16.96 -0.07 -7.29
N TRP A 56 17.40 1.09 -6.81
CA TRP A 56 18.83 1.41 -6.66
C TRP A 56 19.54 0.46 -5.68
N GLN A 57 18.85 0.05 -4.63
CA GLN A 57 19.35 -0.94 -3.66
C GLN A 57 19.28 -2.39 -4.14
N GLY A 58 18.69 -2.66 -5.32
CA GLY A 58 18.53 -4.01 -5.86
C GLY A 58 17.46 -4.86 -5.15
N VAL A 59 16.60 -4.24 -4.34
CA VAL A 59 15.49 -4.92 -3.66
C VAL A 59 14.41 -5.35 -4.66
N ILE A 60 14.15 -4.49 -5.64
CA ILE A 60 13.24 -4.73 -6.77
C ILE A 60 13.97 -4.42 -8.08
N LYS A 61 13.51 -5.00 -9.18
CA LYS A 61 14.06 -4.78 -10.52
C LYS A 61 12.98 -4.86 -11.61
N PRO A 62 13.22 -4.32 -12.82
CA PRO A 62 12.32 -4.53 -13.96
C PRO A 62 11.99 -6.01 -14.16
N GLY A 63 10.72 -6.30 -14.46
CA GLY A 63 10.14 -7.65 -14.47
C GLY A 63 9.45 -8.05 -13.17
N ASP A 64 9.75 -7.38 -12.04
CA ASP A 64 9.03 -7.61 -10.78
C ASP A 64 7.60 -7.02 -10.82
N ARG A 65 6.78 -7.50 -9.88
CA ARG A 65 5.38 -7.11 -9.75
C ARG A 65 5.21 -6.05 -8.66
N LEU A 66 4.46 -5.01 -8.94
CA LEU A 66 4.07 -3.97 -7.99
C LEU A 66 2.55 -4.00 -7.81
N LEU A 67 2.10 -4.12 -6.56
CA LEU A 67 0.71 -4.01 -6.18
C LEU A 67 0.49 -2.74 -5.36
N PHE A 68 -0.26 -1.81 -5.91
CA PHE A 68 -0.65 -0.58 -5.24
C PHE A 68 -1.96 -0.77 -4.46
N LEU A 69 -1.91 -0.59 -3.14
CA LEU A 69 -3.08 -0.60 -2.27
C LEU A 69 -3.54 0.85 -2.04
N VAL A 70 -4.61 1.24 -2.72
CA VAL A 70 -5.12 2.62 -2.74
C VAL A 70 -6.35 2.78 -1.85
N SER A 71 -6.58 4.00 -1.37
CA SER A 71 -7.80 4.37 -0.65
C SER A 71 -9.05 4.23 -1.51
N ASP A 72 -10.19 3.98 -0.87
CA ASP A 72 -11.51 3.96 -1.49
C ASP A 72 -12.03 5.38 -1.74
N THR A 73 -11.29 6.11 -2.56
CA THR A 73 -11.57 7.49 -2.93
C THR A 73 -11.26 7.71 -4.40
N ARG A 74 -11.84 8.75 -5.00
CA ARG A 74 -11.56 9.13 -6.41
C ARG A 74 -10.07 9.44 -6.60
N GLU A 75 -9.49 10.14 -5.64
CA GLU A 75 -8.08 10.50 -5.61
C GLU A 75 -7.18 9.27 -5.51
N GLY A 76 -7.51 8.32 -4.63
CA GLY A 76 -6.76 7.07 -4.47
C GLY A 76 -6.76 6.25 -5.75
N ALA A 77 -7.94 6.03 -6.34
CA ALA A 77 -8.08 5.33 -7.61
C ALA A 77 -7.32 6.02 -8.76
N PHE A 78 -7.37 7.35 -8.80
CA PHE A 78 -6.66 8.13 -9.80
C PHE A 78 -5.13 8.01 -9.64
N VAL A 79 -4.60 8.19 -8.43
CA VAL A 79 -3.16 8.06 -8.15
C VAL A 79 -2.67 6.65 -8.46
N GLY A 80 -3.42 5.61 -8.10
CA GLY A 80 -3.09 4.22 -8.45
C GLY A 80 -2.91 4.00 -9.94
N LYS A 81 -3.77 4.62 -10.78
CA LYS A 81 -3.64 4.57 -12.24
C LYS A 81 -2.40 5.31 -12.74
N VAL A 82 -2.14 6.52 -12.22
CA VAL A 82 -0.94 7.32 -12.57
C VAL A 82 0.34 6.55 -12.24
N LEU A 83 0.46 6.06 -11.00
CA LEU A 83 1.62 5.30 -10.55
C LEU A 83 1.81 4.03 -11.39
N GLY A 84 0.72 3.27 -11.60
CA GLY A 84 0.74 2.05 -12.40
C GLY A 84 1.20 2.28 -13.84
N GLU A 85 0.79 3.38 -14.47
CA GLU A 85 1.22 3.73 -15.83
C GLU A 85 2.71 4.09 -15.87
N ILE A 86 3.20 4.87 -14.91
CA ILE A 86 4.61 5.28 -14.83
C ILE A 86 5.52 4.06 -14.65
N VAL A 87 5.27 3.23 -13.63
CA VAL A 87 6.16 2.09 -13.34
C VAL A 87 6.11 1.01 -14.43
N LYS A 88 5.00 0.88 -15.17
CA LYS A 88 4.95 0.01 -16.36
C LYS A 88 5.94 0.45 -17.43
N THR A 89 6.13 1.75 -17.62
CA THR A 89 7.16 2.27 -18.55
C THR A 89 8.59 2.03 -18.06
N GLN A 90 8.78 1.78 -16.76
CA GLN A 90 10.05 1.40 -16.15
C GLN A 90 10.27 -0.13 -16.16
N GLY A 91 9.38 -0.90 -16.80
CA GLY A 91 9.52 -2.34 -16.96
C GLY A 91 8.93 -3.19 -15.83
N PHE A 92 8.17 -2.61 -14.91
CA PHE A 92 7.46 -3.36 -13.87
C PHE A 92 6.07 -3.84 -14.36
N ALA A 93 5.62 -4.98 -13.85
CA ALA A 93 4.20 -5.35 -13.94
C ALA A 93 3.45 -4.67 -12.79
N ALA A 94 2.43 -3.86 -13.09
CA ALA A 94 1.72 -3.12 -12.04
C ALA A 94 0.20 -3.33 -12.04
N GLU A 95 -0.31 -3.53 -10.84
CA GLU A 95 -1.73 -3.63 -10.50
C GLU A 95 -2.06 -2.63 -9.39
N SER A 96 -3.29 -2.09 -9.39
CA SER A 96 -3.81 -1.26 -8.31
C SER A 96 -5.10 -1.89 -7.79
N ARG A 97 -5.20 -2.06 -6.47
CA ARG A 97 -6.40 -2.55 -5.79
C ARG A 97 -6.91 -1.51 -4.80
N THR A 98 -8.19 -1.23 -4.90
CA THR A 98 -8.88 -0.36 -3.96
C THR A 98 -9.16 -1.12 -2.67
N VAL A 99 -8.70 -0.58 -1.55
CA VAL A 99 -9.03 -1.11 -0.23
C VAL A 99 -10.38 -0.55 0.19
N HIS A 100 -11.44 -1.33 -0.01
CA HIS A 100 -12.82 -0.91 0.25
C HIS A 100 -13.00 -0.29 1.65
N LYS A 101 -13.75 0.80 1.74
CA LYS A 101 -13.99 1.62 2.96
C LYS A 101 -12.75 2.31 3.55
N LEU A 102 -11.58 2.22 2.93
CA LEU A 102 -10.40 2.96 3.39
C LEU A 102 -10.47 4.41 2.92
N GLN A 103 -11.18 5.25 3.67
CA GLN A 103 -11.42 6.66 3.36
C GLN A 103 -11.36 7.52 4.62
N GLY A 104 -10.92 8.77 4.50
CA GLY A 104 -10.64 9.65 5.64
C GLY A 104 -11.82 10.48 6.16
N ASP A 105 -12.99 10.41 5.52
CA ASP A 105 -14.16 11.24 5.82
C ASP A 105 -15.18 10.58 6.78
N ASP A 106 -15.13 9.25 6.92
CA ASP A 106 -15.93 8.49 7.89
C ASP A 106 -15.02 7.61 8.77
N PRO A 107 -14.87 7.93 10.08
CA PRO A 107 -14.07 7.14 11.01
C PRO A 107 -14.48 5.67 11.13
N LYS A 108 -15.78 5.35 11.02
CA LYS A 108 -16.27 3.96 11.10
C LYS A 108 -15.92 3.20 9.83
N ALA A 109 -16.11 3.83 8.66
CA ALA A 109 -15.65 3.26 7.40
C ALA A 109 -14.15 3.05 7.42
N PHE A 110 -13.36 4.04 7.84
CA PHE A 110 -11.91 3.96 7.93
C PHE A 110 -11.42 2.77 8.77
N ALA A 111 -11.99 2.58 9.96
CA ALA A 111 -11.67 1.44 10.82
C ALA A 111 -11.98 0.10 10.12
N GLN A 112 -13.09 0.01 9.37
CA GLN A 112 -13.40 -1.16 8.55
C GLN A 112 -12.44 -1.30 7.35
N GLY A 113 -12.01 -0.18 6.76
CA GLY A 113 -11.01 -0.12 5.70
C GLY A 113 -9.65 -0.67 6.15
N LEU A 114 -9.24 -0.41 7.39
CA LEU A 114 -8.02 -1.02 7.94
C LEU A 114 -8.14 -2.54 8.08
N LYS A 115 -9.32 -3.06 8.46
CA LYS A 115 -9.56 -4.52 8.43
C LYS A 115 -9.50 -5.07 7.00
N ASN A 116 -10.06 -4.34 6.04
CA ASN A 116 -10.02 -4.72 4.64
C ASN A 116 -8.59 -4.66 4.07
N LEU A 117 -7.75 -3.73 4.51
CA LEU A 117 -6.31 -3.69 4.17
C LEU A 117 -5.61 -4.99 4.59
N VAL A 118 -5.86 -5.44 5.82
CA VAL A 118 -5.31 -6.70 6.34
C VAL A 118 -5.77 -7.87 5.45
N ARG A 119 -7.05 -7.91 5.09
CA ARG A 119 -7.61 -8.95 4.21
C ARG A 119 -6.98 -8.92 2.82
N GLU A 120 -6.80 -7.75 2.22
CA GLU A 120 -6.16 -7.61 0.90
C GLU A 120 -4.72 -8.12 0.92
N ILE A 121 -3.91 -7.72 1.91
CA ILE A 121 -2.52 -8.19 2.03
C ILE A 121 -2.50 -9.71 2.25
N ALA A 122 -3.31 -10.23 3.18
CA ALA A 122 -3.39 -11.67 3.45
C ALA A 122 -3.85 -12.48 2.23
N MET A 123 -4.82 -11.98 1.46
CA MET A 123 -5.27 -12.58 0.21
C MET A 123 -4.15 -12.64 -0.82
N CYS A 124 -3.41 -11.54 -0.99
CA CYS A 124 -2.25 -11.51 -1.90
C CYS A 124 -1.26 -12.61 -1.53
N CYS A 125 -0.89 -12.71 -0.25
CA CYS A 125 0.05 -13.71 0.26
C CYS A 125 -0.43 -15.14 -0.03
N ARG A 126 -1.72 -15.42 0.17
CA ARG A 126 -2.31 -16.75 -0.09
C ARG A 126 -2.33 -17.13 -1.57
N THR A 127 -2.41 -16.14 -2.46
CA THR A 127 -2.48 -16.35 -3.91
C THR A 127 -1.11 -16.32 -4.60
N LEU A 128 -0.04 -16.01 -3.87
CA LEU A 128 1.31 -16.06 -4.42
C LEU A 128 1.71 -17.51 -4.71
N PRO A 129 2.40 -17.77 -5.84
CA PRO A 129 3.08 -19.03 -6.07
C PRO A 129 4.00 -19.39 -4.90
N ASP A 130 4.06 -20.68 -4.58
CA ASP A 130 4.89 -21.18 -3.49
C ASP A 130 6.36 -20.72 -3.65
N GLY A 131 6.88 -20.10 -2.59
CA GLY A 131 8.25 -19.59 -2.56
C GLY A 131 8.48 -18.31 -3.37
N GLU A 132 7.45 -17.69 -3.98
CA GLU A 132 7.62 -16.36 -4.57
C GLU A 132 7.90 -15.34 -3.46
N PRO A 133 9.06 -14.65 -3.49
CA PRO A 133 9.38 -13.68 -2.47
C PRO A 133 8.48 -12.45 -2.64
N TRP A 134 8.14 -11.84 -1.50
CA TRP A 134 7.37 -10.60 -1.48
C TRP A 134 7.81 -9.71 -0.31
N THR A 135 7.54 -8.43 -0.45
CA THR A 135 7.92 -7.40 0.51
C THR A 135 6.88 -6.28 0.52
N ILE A 136 6.89 -5.47 1.57
CA ILE A 136 5.99 -4.32 1.72
C ILE A 136 6.81 -3.03 1.63
N ASN A 137 6.35 -2.05 0.86
CA ASN A 137 6.76 -0.65 0.99
C ASN A 137 5.62 0.13 1.63
N ALA A 138 5.83 0.52 2.89
CA ALA A 138 4.86 1.22 3.72
C ALA A 138 5.19 2.72 3.82
N THR A 139 5.70 3.32 2.75
CA THR A 139 6.11 4.74 2.75
C THR A 139 4.91 5.70 2.64
N GLY A 140 3.99 5.43 1.71
CA GLY A 140 2.86 6.29 1.39
C GLY A 140 1.54 5.80 1.98
N GLY A 141 0.55 6.69 2.07
CA GLY A 141 -0.80 6.37 2.56
C GLY A 141 -1.12 6.97 3.92
N TYR A 142 -2.28 6.58 4.46
CA TYR A 142 -2.66 7.01 5.80
C TYR A 142 -1.68 6.46 6.85
N LYS A 143 -1.37 7.23 7.90
CA LYS A 143 -0.47 6.77 8.98
C LYS A 143 -0.91 5.43 9.59
N ALA A 144 -2.23 5.24 9.77
CA ALA A 144 -2.76 3.96 10.24
C ALA A 144 -2.63 2.84 9.20
N GLN A 145 -2.83 3.12 7.90
CA GLN A 145 -2.60 2.15 6.82
C GLN A 145 -1.14 1.70 6.78
N ILE A 146 -0.21 2.64 6.84
CA ILE A 146 1.24 2.40 6.92
C ILE A 146 1.58 1.52 8.13
N SER A 147 1.05 1.89 9.32
CA SER A 147 1.28 1.15 10.56
C SER A 147 0.78 -0.29 10.48
N PHE A 148 -0.44 -0.51 9.99
CA PHE A 148 -1.01 -1.85 9.82
C PHE A 148 -0.22 -2.68 8.79
N ALA A 149 0.15 -2.10 7.65
CA ALA A 149 0.98 -2.79 6.65
C ALA A 149 2.34 -3.19 7.23
N GLY A 150 2.97 -2.30 8.00
CA GLY A 150 4.21 -2.60 8.71
C GLY A 150 4.05 -3.74 9.72
N LEU A 151 3.03 -3.69 10.58
CA LEU A 151 2.74 -4.74 11.55
C LEU A 151 2.51 -6.10 10.89
N ILE A 152 1.72 -6.14 9.81
CA ILE A 152 1.48 -7.35 9.03
C ILE A 152 2.80 -7.92 8.51
N GLY A 153 3.67 -7.07 7.94
CA GLY A 153 4.98 -7.52 7.47
C GLY A 153 5.84 -8.13 8.58
N GLN A 154 5.83 -7.53 9.77
CA GLN A 154 6.53 -8.08 10.96
C GLN A 154 5.97 -9.46 11.35
N VAL A 155 4.64 -9.60 11.41
CA VAL A 155 3.97 -10.86 11.77
C VAL A 155 4.24 -11.97 10.75
N PHE A 156 4.26 -11.67 9.46
CA PHE A 156 4.58 -12.62 8.39
C PHE A 156 6.08 -12.80 8.15
N GLN A 157 6.92 -12.12 8.94
CA GLN A 157 8.38 -12.12 8.79
C GLN A 157 8.86 -11.78 7.37
N VAL A 158 8.18 -10.82 6.73
CA VAL A 158 8.60 -10.30 5.43
C VAL A 158 9.23 -8.92 5.58
N PRO A 159 10.19 -8.57 4.70
CA PRO A 159 10.78 -7.24 4.73
C PRO A 159 9.72 -6.15 4.56
N VAL A 160 9.85 -5.11 5.36
CA VAL A 160 9.04 -3.88 5.26
C VAL A 160 9.99 -2.72 5.05
N TYR A 161 9.77 -1.95 4.00
CA TYR A 161 10.54 -0.77 3.68
C TYR A 161 9.76 0.50 3.98
N TYR A 162 10.50 1.52 4.40
CA TYR A 162 9.98 2.85 4.69
C TYR A 162 11.02 3.90 4.29
N GLN A 163 10.59 4.95 3.58
CA GLN A 163 11.41 6.12 3.32
C GLN A 163 10.85 7.34 4.01
N PHE A 164 11.60 7.85 5.00
CA PHE A 164 11.30 9.14 5.60
C PHE A 164 11.65 10.28 4.62
N GLU A 165 10.88 11.37 4.60
CA GLU A 165 11.01 12.45 3.61
C GLU A 165 12.41 13.08 3.55
N THR A 166 13.16 13.09 4.67
CA THR A 166 14.51 13.64 4.73
C THR A 166 15.61 12.60 4.47
N PHE A 167 15.26 11.32 4.36
CA PHE A 167 16.24 10.27 4.15
C PHE A 167 16.62 10.16 2.66
N PRO A 168 17.92 9.96 2.36
CA PRO A 168 18.37 9.82 0.98
C PRO A 168 17.89 8.51 0.35
N ALA A 169 17.51 7.53 1.16
CA ALA A 169 17.09 6.21 0.72
C ALA A 169 16.06 5.57 1.65
N ALA A 170 15.26 4.66 1.11
CA ALA A 170 14.39 3.78 1.89
C ALA A 170 15.23 2.86 2.79
N ILE A 171 14.74 2.58 3.98
CA ILE A 171 15.35 1.62 4.91
C ILE A 171 14.45 0.40 5.07
N ALA A 172 15.05 -0.77 5.30
CA ALA A 172 14.32 -1.91 5.83
C ALA A 172 14.04 -1.66 7.32
N LEU A 173 12.79 -1.80 7.73
CA LEU A 173 12.43 -1.78 9.14
C LEU A 173 13.04 -3.01 9.82
N PRO A 174 13.68 -2.84 11.00
CA PRO A 174 14.27 -3.97 11.70
C PRO A 174 13.19 -4.99 12.06
N PRO A 175 13.47 -6.30 11.90
CA PRO A 175 12.53 -7.33 12.31
C PRO A 175 12.33 -7.29 13.82
N LEU A 176 11.08 -7.26 14.25
CA LEU A 176 10.72 -7.28 15.66
C LEU A 176 10.53 -8.75 16.10
N PRO A 177 10.86 -9.09 17.35
CA PRO A 177 10.59 -10.41 17.93
C PRO A 177 9.10 -10.52 18.29
N VAL A 178 8.22 -10.27 17.33
CA VAL A 178 6.77 -10.36 17.47
C VAL A 178 6.27 -11.55 16.66
N SER A 179 5.40 -12.33 17.29
CA SER A 179 4.71 -13.44 16.64
C SER A 179 3.23 -13.35 16.95
N PHE A 180 2.40 -13.90 16.07
CA PHE A 180 0.98 -14.01 16.36
C PHE A 180 0.74 -15.08 17.43
N ASP A 181 -0.02 -14.74 18.48
CA ASP A 181 -0.39 -15.69 19.53
C ASP A 181 -1.48 -16.64 19.01
N LEU A 182 -1.04 -17.76 18.45
CA LEU A 182 -1.92 -18.79 17.92
C LEU A 182 -2.75 -19.46 19.03
N THR A 183 -2.27 -19.49 20.27
CA THR A 183 -3.00 -20.08 21.39
C THR A 183 -4.25 -19.25 21.68
N GLN A 184 -4.13 -17.92 21.77
CA GLN A 184 -5.28 -17.05 21.92
C GLN A 184 -6.21 -17.09 20.71
N TRP A 185 -5.64 -17.10 19.49
CA TRP A 185 -6.47 -17.22 18.30
C TRP A 185 -7.33 -18.49 18.30
N PHE A 186 -6.75 -19.66 18.56
CA PHE A 186 -7.53 -20.89 18.60
C PHE A 186 -8.58 -20.89 19.73
N ALA A 187 -8.26 -20.30 20.88
CA ALA A 187 -9.20 -20.18 21.99
C ALA A 187 -10.42 -19.31 21.63
N TYR A 188 -10.22 -18.23 20.87
CA TYR A 188 -11.26 -17.22 20.64
C TYR A 188 -11.78 -17.13 19.19
N ARG A 189 -11.26 -17.92 18.24
CA ARG A 189 -11.61 -17.79 16.80
C ARG A 189 -13.11 -17.78 16.54
N HIS A 190 -13.86 -18.64 17.22
CA HIS A 190 -15.30 -18.79 17.05
C HIS A 190 -16.05 -17.52 17.51
N ILE A 191 -15.61 -16.88 18.60
CA ILE A 191 -16.16 -15.60 19.05
C ILE A 191 -15.77 -14.50 18.06
N LEU A 192 -14.53 -14.49 17.59
CA LEU A 192 -14.03 -13.49 16.64
C LEU A 192 -14.77 -13.56 15.29
N GLU A 193 -15.05 -14.76 14.79
CA GLU A 193 -15.82 -15.02 13.57
C GLU A 193 -17.25 -14.47 13.69
N VAL A 194 -17.95 -14.81 14.78
CA VAL A 194 -19.30 -14.26 15.08
C VAL A 194 -19.30 -12.74 15.16
N LEU A 195 -18.28 -12.15 15.80
CA LEU A 195 -18.15 -10.70 15.91
C LEU A 195 -17.91 -10.03 14.55
N ASP A 196 -17.22 -10.70 13.63
CA ASP A 196 -16.95 -10.20 12.27
C ASP A 196 -18.19 -10.30 11.37
N GLU A 197 -19.01 -11.36 11.53
CA GLU A 197 -20.29 -11.56 10.82
C GLU A 197 -21.41 -10.63 11.33
N GLY A 198 -21.18 -9.89 12.41
CA GLY A 198 -22.16 -8.97 13.01
C GLY A 198 -23.24 -9.68 13.84
N GLU A 199 -23.10 -10.97 14.11
CA GLU A 199 -24.04 -11.76 14.93
C GLU A 199 -23.81 -11.59 16.45
N GLY A 200 -22.72 -10.92 16.85
CA GLY A 200 -22.31 -10.75 18.25
C GLY A 200 -23.33 -10.09 19.19
N GLY A 201 -24.41 -9.50 18.67
CA GLY A 201 -25.52 -9.01 19.48
C GLY A 201 -26.40 -10.11 20.10
N LYS A 202 -26.32 -11.37 19.62
CA LYS A 202 -27.16 -12.48 20.11
C LYS A 202 -26.47 -13.38 21.14
N LEU A 203 -25.14 -13.44 21.16
CA LEU A 203 -24.36 -14.33 22.05
C LEU A 203 -24.03 -13.72 23.42
N LEU A 204 -24.31 -12.43 23.62
CA LEU A 204 -24.08 -11.69 24.87
C LEU A 204 -25.38 -11.39 25.64
N ARG A 205 -26.47 -12.13 25.39
CA ARG A 205 -27.72 -12.07 26.15
C ARG A 205 -28.04 -13.38 26.82
#